data_AF-A0A9E0PBY0-F1
#
_entry.id   AF-A0A9E0PBY0-F1
#
_cell.length_a   1.000
_cell.length_b   1.000
_cell.length_c   1.000
_cell.angle_alpha   90.00
_cell.angle_beta   90.00
_cell.angle_gamma   90.00
#
_symmetry.space_group_name_H-M   'P 1'
#
loop_
_entity.id
_entity.type
_entity.pdbx_description
1 polymer ?
#
loop_
_entity_poly.entity_id
_entity_poly.type
_entity_poly.pdbx_seq_one_letter_code
_entity_poly.pdbx_strand_id
1 'polypeptide(L)'
;VQIRLGSDFFALQEEFDLVLAADVLYDKANHGFLDAFLQRAPGVLVADSRVKNLQVPPYHLECEEEAETLPDLNEFDEFRHVRFYRGQRALA
;
A
#
# COMPACT_ATOMS: atom_id res chain seq x y z
N VAL A 1 15.80 17.29 -3.62
CA VAL A 1 14.91 16.32 -2.95
C VAL A 1 15.55 15.98 -1.60
N GLN A 2 14.78 15.99 -0.50
CA GLN A 2 15.26 15.56 0.82
C GLN A 2 14.69 14.17 1.11
N ILE A 3 15.54 13.26 1.60
CA ILE A 3 15.16 11.88 1.92
C ILE A 3 15.53 11.62 3.37
N ARG A 4 14.59 11.10 4.14
CA ARG A 4 14.80 10.57 5.49
C ARG A 4 14.42 9.11 5.50
N LEU A 5 15.28 8.27 6.06
CA LEU A 5 14.99 6.86 6.27
C LEU A 5 14.48 6.67 7.69
N GLY A 6 13.37 5.96 7.84
CA GLY A 6 12.88 5.46 9.13
C GLY A 6 13.25 3.99 9.28
N SER A 7 13.75 3.59 10.45
CA SER A 7 14.07 2.19 10.73
C SER A 7 12.85 1.36 11.12
N ASP A 8 11.80 2.01 11.62
CA ASP A 8 10.54 1.39 12.04
C ASP A 8 9.39 2.39 11.83
N PHE A 9 8.37 1.96 11.09
CA PHE A 9 7.17 2.74 10.84
C PHE A 9 6.42 3.06 12.15
N PHE A 10 6.34 2.11 13.08
CA PHE A 10 5.59 2.28 14.32
C PHE A 10 6.28 3.22 15.32
N ALA A 11 7.59 3.42 15.18
CA ALA A 11 8.37 4.37 15.97
C ALA A 11 8.24 5.83 15.50
N LEU A 12 7.73 6.06 14.29
CA LEU A 12 7.49 7.42 13.79
C LEU A 12 6.44 8.11 14.65
N GLN A 13 6.52 9.42 14.82
CA GLN A 13 5.53 10.21 15.58
C GLN A 13 4.85 11.29 14.74
N GLU A 14 5.39 11.57 13.56
CA GLU A 14 4.88 12.58 12.63
C GLU A 14 3.61 12.09 11.89
N GLU A 15 2.79 13.06 11.46
CA GLU A 15 1.72 12.85 10.50
C GLU A 15 2.22 13.21 9.10
N PHE A 16 1.73 12.46 8.10
CA PHE A 16 2.04 12.64 6.69
C PHE A 16 0.79 13.04 5.94
N ASP A 17 0.95 13.74 4.82
CA ASP A 17 -0.18 14.04 3.93
C ASP A 17 -0.68 12.79 3.18
N LEU A 18 0.24 11.87 2.87
CA LEU A 18 -0.01 10.65 2.12
C LEU A 18 0.97 9.54 2.52
N VAL A 19 0.46 8.34 2.76
CA VAL A 19 1.28 7.12 2.85
C VAL A 19 1.16 6.35 1.54
N LEU A 20 2.31 5.96 0.98
CA LEU A 20 2.40 5.02 -0.15
C LEU A 20 3.02 3.73 0.37
N ALA A 21 2.39 2.59 0.09
CA ALA A 21 2.92 1.27 0.42
C ALA A 21 2.81 0.33 -0.79
N ALA A 22 3.79 -0.54 -0.97
CA ALA A 22 3.81 -1.51 -2.06
C ALA A 22 4.28 -2.88 -1.56
N ASP A 23 3.69 -3.96 -2.08
CA ASP A 23 4.02 -5.36 -1.75
C ASP A 23 3.99 -5.71 -0.26
N VAL A 24 3.07 -5.10 0.48
CA VAL A 24 2.93 -5.31 1.93
C VAL A 24 1.81 -6.26 2.31
N LEU A 25 0.77 -6.45 1.48
CA LEU A 25 -0.51 -7.04 1.93
C LEU A 25 -0.68 -8.53 1.62
N TYR A 26 0.24 -9.16 0.88
CA TYR A 26 0.11 -10.57 0.52
C TYR A 26 0.10 -11.52 1.73
N ASP A 27 0.72 -11.13 2.85
CA ASP A 27 0.57 -11.80 4.13
C ASP A 27 -0.56 -11.17 4.94
N LYS A 28 -1.54 -11.98 5.35
CA LYS A 28 -2.65 -11.53 6.19
C LYS A 28 -2.18 -10.93 7.52
N ALA A 29 -1.03 -11.36 8.05
CA ALA A 29 -0.44 -10.77 9.24
C ALA A 29 -0.12 -9.28 9.08
N ASN A 30 0.10 -8.82 7.84
CA ASN A 30 0.40 -7.43 7.52
C ASN A 30 -0.84 -6.55 7.36
N HIS A 31 -2.06 -7.10 7.44
CA HIS A 31 -3.27 -6.29 7.32
C HIS A 31 -3.39 -5.23 8.44
N GLY A 32 -2.74 -5.45 9.60
CA GLY A 32 -2.68 -4.44 10.67
C GLY A 32 -1.99 -3.13 10.26
N PHE A 33 -1.20 -3.13 9.19
CA PHE A 33 -0.62 -1.92 8.63
C PHE A 33 -1.67 -0.98 8.04
N LEU A 34 -2.79 -1.49 7.51
CA LEU A 34 -3.84 -0.67 6.89
C LEU A 34 -4.40 0.37 7.87
N ASP A 35 -4.78 -0.09 9.07
CA ASP A 35 -5.25 0.80 10.12
C ASP A 35 -4.15 1.74 10.60
N ALA A 36 -2.91 1.22 10.74
CA ALA A 36 -1.78 2.01 11.19
C ALA A 36 -1.40 3.12 10.18
N PHE A 37 -1.53 2.89 8.88
CA PHE A 37 -1.30 3.89 7.84
C PHE A 37 -2.32 5.04 7.94
N LEU A 38 -3.60 4.71 8.13
CA LEU A 38 -4.66 5.72 8.30
C LEU A 38 -4.52 6.52 9.59
N GLN A 39 -3.88 5.97 10.63
CA GLN A 39 -3.53 6.75 11.83
C GLN A 39 -2.45 7.80 11.54
N ARG A 40 -1.60 7.60 10.53
CA ARG A 40 -0.48 8.49 10.19
C ARG A 40 -0.75 9.45 9.05
N ALA A 41 -1.76 9.19 8.22
CA ALA A 41 -2.09 10.07 7.11
C ALA A 41 -3.59 10.09 6.82
N PRO A 42 -4.14 11.22 6.33
CA PRO A 42 -5.52 11.29 5.89
C PRO A 42 -5.76 10.48 4.60
N GLY A 43 -4.72 10.24 3.80
CA GLY A 43 -4.76 9.43 2.60
C GLY A 43 -3.72 8.32 2.61
N VAL A 44 -4.10 7.16 2.10
CA VAL A 44 -3.21 6.01 1.90
C VAL A 44 -3.44 5.43 0.52
N LEU A 45 -2.37 5.12 -0.20
CA LEU A 45 -2.42 4.34 -1.44
C LEU A 45 -1.56 3.10 -1.27
N VAL A 46 -2.17 1.92 -1.42
CA VAL A 46 -1.46 0.64 -1.34
C VAL A 46 -1.48 -0.04 -2.70
N ALA A 47 -0.31 -0.42 -3.20
CA ALA A 47 -0.14 -1.17 -4.44
C ALA A 47 0.26 -2.61 -4.13
N ASP A 48 -0.45 -3.61 -4.68
CA ASP A 48 -0.09 -5.02 -4.49
C ASP A 48 -0.55 -5.85 -5.69
N SER A 49 0.32 -6.73 -6.18
CA SER A 49 0.02 -7.60 -7.33
C SER A 49 -0.67 -8.92 -6.93
N ARG A 50 -0.51 -9.34 -5.67
CA ARG A 50 -1.02 -10.62 -5.16
C ARG A 50 -2.40 -10.48 -4.54
N VAL A 51 -2.69 -9.31 -3.97
CA VAL A 51 -4.02 -9.01 -3.43
C VAL A 51 -4.98 -8.67 -4.56
N LYS A 52 -5.84 -9.64 -4.91
CA LYS A 52 -6.86 -9.48 -5.96
C LYS A 52 -8.13 -8.80 -5.48
N ASN A 53 -8.46 -8.94 -4.19
CA ASN A 53 -9.67 -8.39 -3.61
C ASN A 53 -9.45 -8.00 -2.15
N LEU A 54 -9.10 -6.73 -1.92
CA LEU A 54 -8.99 -6.18 -0.58
C LEU A 54 -10.38 -5.75 -0.07
N GLN A 55 -10.92 -6.51 0.88
CA GLN A 55 -12.22 -6.24 1.50
C GLN A 55 -12.07 -5.62 2.90
N VAL A 56 -11.32 -4.52 2.99
CA VAL A 56 -11.03 -3.84 4.26
C VAL A 56 -11.46 -2.38 4.17
N PRO A 57 -12.67 -2.00 4.65
CA PRO A 57 -13.05 -0.60 4.74
C PRO A 57 -12.04 0.21 5.58
N PRO A 58 -11.73 1.47 5.24
CA PRO A 58 -12.30 2.28 4.16
C PRO A 58 -11.57 2.13 2.81
N TYR A 59 -10.74 1.09 2.63
CA TYR A 59 -10.02 0.88 1.39
C TYR A 59 -10.93 0.40 0.26
N HIS A 60 -10.76 1.00 -0.91
CA HIS A 60 -11.42 0.60 -2.15
C HIS A 60 -10.40 0.52 -3.29
N LEU A 61 -10.69 -0.32 -4.29
CA LEU A 61 -9.89 -0.37 -5.51
C LEU A 61 -10.04 0.95 -6.27
N GLU A 62 -8.92 1.63 -6.52
CA GLU A 62 -8.85 2.89 -7.28
C GLU A 62 -8.53 2.62 -8.74
N CYS A 63 -7.50 1.82 -9.02
CA CYS A 63 -7.13 1.38 -10.36
C CYS A 63 -6.34 0.07 -10.36
N GLU A 64 -6.09 -0.46 -11.55
CA GLU A 64 -5.21 -1.59 -11.82
C GLU A 64 -4.32 -1.23 -13.02
N GLU A 65 -3.02 -1.49 -12.90
CA GLU A 65 -2.04 -1.19 -13.95
C GLU A 65 -1.16 -2.42 -14.20
N GLU A 66 -0.68 -2.55 -15.44
CA GLU A 66 0.31 -3.55 -15.79
C GLU A 66 1.73 -3.04 -15.53
N ALA A 67 2.55 -3.84 -14.87
CA ALA A 67 3.95 -3.57 -14.58
C ALA A 67 4.81 -4.81 -14.89
N GLU A 68 6.07 -4.57 -15.26
CA GLU A 68 7.03 -5.63 -15.56
C GLU A 68 8.34 -5.37 -14.82
N THR A 69 8.88 -6.41 -14.19
CA THR A 69 10.21 -6.38 -13.60
C THR A 69 11.26 -6.49 -14.70
N LEU A 70 12.24 -5.58 -14.72
CA LEU A 70 13.36 -5.59 -15.66
C LEU A 70 14.70 -5.82 -14.94
N PRO A 71 15.50 -6.83 -15.33
CA PRO A 71 15.24 -7.81 -16.39
C PRO A 71 14.11 -8.79 -16.02
N ASP A 72 13.45 -9.37 -17.02
CA ASP A 72 12.36 -10.33 -16.81
C ASP A 72 12.85 -11.50 -15.93
N LEU A 73 12.20 -11.66 -14.78
CA LEU A 73 12.49 -12.71 -13.80
C LEU A 73 11.63 -13.96 -14.03
N ASN A 74 10.90 -14.04 -15.15
CA ASN A 74 9.97 -15.10 -15.49
C ASN A 74 8.86 -15.23 -14.42
N GLU A 75 8.36 -14.08 -13.96
CA GLU A 75 7.23 -13.97 -13.04
C GLU A 75 5.93 -14.40 -13.74
N PHE A 76 5.00 -14.98 -12.99
CA PHE A 76 3.69 -15.33 -13.54
C PHE A 76 2.98 -14.06 -14.03
N ASP A 77 2.29 -14.16 -15.18
CA ASP A 77 1.55 -13.03 -15.78
C ASP A 77 0.58 -12.36 -14.78
N GLU A 78 0.02 -13.13 -13.84
CA GLU A 78 -0.87 -12.60 -12.81
C GLU A 78 -0.20 -11.59 -11.86
N PHE A 79 1.13 -11.62 -11.72
CA PHE A 79 1.89 -10.68 -10.90
C PHE A 79 2.26 -9.40 -11.65
N ARG A 80 1.94 -9.32 -12.95
CA ARG A 80 2.09 -8.10 -13.75
C ARG A 80 0.95 -7.12 -13.49
N HIS A 81 -0.18 -7.59 -12.96
CA HIS A 81 -1.33 -6.73 -12.67
C HIS A 81 -1.26 -6.20 -11.23
N VAL A 82 -0.85 -4.95 -11.08
CA VAL A 82 -0.75 -4.25 -9.79
C VAL A 82 -2.05 -3.53 -9.50
N ARG A 83 -2.69 -3.84 -8.38
CA ARG A 83 -3.92 -3.16 -7.93
C ARG A 83 -3.58 -2.08 -6.92
N PHE A 84 -4.18 -0.91 -7.12
CA PHE A 84 -4.05 0.24 -6.24
C PHE A 84 -5.31 0.39 -5.39
N TYR A 85 -5.15 0.29 -4.08
CA TYR A 85 -6.20 0.45 -3.09
C TYR A 85 -6.06 1.78 -2.35
N ARG A 86 -7.10 2.60 -2.40
CA ARG A 86 -7.14 3.92 -1.75
C ARG A 86 -7.89 3.85 -0.44
N GLY A 87 -7.23 4.24 0.65
CA GLY A 87 -7.83 4.48 1.96
C GLY A 87 -7.95 5.97 2.23
N GLN A 88 -9.07 6.37 2.84
CA GLN A 88 -9.29 7.75 3.30
C GLN A 88 -9.73 7.74 4.76
N ARG A 89 -9.05 8.53 5.59
CA ARG A 89 -9.49 8.77 6.97
C ARG A 89 -10.72 9.65 6.92
N ALA A 90 -11.80 9.22 7.57
CA ALA A 90 -12.98 10.07 7.72
C ALA A 90 -12.57 11.38 8.42
N LEU A 91 -12.99 12.52 7.85
CA LEU A 91 -12.87 13.80 8.53
C LEU A 91 -13.78 13.74 9.77
N ALA A 92 -13.21 13.98 10.94
CA ALA A 92 -13.94 14.09 12.21
C ALA A 92 -14.78 15.37 12.24
#